data_AF-A0A1H8YEY6-F1
#
_entry.id   AF-A0A1H8YEY6-F1
#
_cell.length_a   1.000
_cell.length_b   1.000
_cell.length_c   1.000
_cell.angle_alpha   90.00
_cell.angle_beta   90.00
_cell.angle_gamma   90.00
#
_symmetry.space_group_name_H-M   'P 1'
#
loop_
_entity.id
_entity.type
_entity.pdbx_description
1 polymer ?
#
loop_
_entity_poly.entity_id
_entity_poly.type
_entity_poly.pdbx_seq_one_letter_code
_entity_poly.pdbx_strand_id
1 'polypeptide(L)'
;AQYPSLGLALWRASMLEASIFRKRLLNVGRQPALQRVAHLLCEQLARREAVGLNSPTIPLTQMDLADAAGLSIVHINRTFQELRRLNILSKEGRAIKVVDRERLAGLASFDGNYLNMPQLLSHWQVKIESTPTPAKRRIRSPLGLLI
;
A
#
# COMPACT_ATOMS: atom_id res chain seq x y z
N ALA A 1 -0.06 -21.99 32.77
CA ALA A 1 -1.11 -21.42 31.90
C ALA A 1 -1.83 -22.58 31.22
N GLN A 2 -3.16 -22.68 31.32
CA GLN A 2 -3.92 -23.89 30.92
C GLN A 2 -3.96 -24.14 29.39
N TYR A 3 -3.65 -23.14 28.56
CA TYR A 3 -3.59 -23.30 27.09
C TYR A 3 -2.49 -22.42 26.47
N PRO A 4 -1.21 -22.86 26.48
CA PRO A 4 -0.09 -22.05 25.98
C PRO A 4 -0.16 -21.78 24.47
N SER A 5 -0.72 -22.71 23.68
CA SER A 5 -0.95 -22.54 22.24
C SER A 5 -1.99 -21.45 21.94
N LEU A 6 -3.08 -21.40 22.71
CA LEU A 6 -4.11 -20.35 22.59
C LEU A 6 -3.56 -18.98 22.98
N GLY A 7 -2.80 -18.90 24.08
CA GLY A 7 -2.16 -17.65 24.51
C GLY A 7 -1.20 -17.11 23.44
N LEU A 8 -0.41 -17.99 22.82
CA LEU A 8 0.49 -17.63 21.72
C LEU A 8 -0.27 -17.18 20.46
N ALA A 9 -1.38 -17.84 20.11
CA ALA A 9 -2.21 -17.46 18.98
C ALA A 9 -2.84 -16.07 19.18
N LEU A 10 -3.40 -15.80 20.37
CA LEU A 10 -3.95 -14.49 20.72
C LEU A 10 -2.89 -13.40 20.68
N TRP A 11 -1.71 -13.64 21.28
CA TRP A 11 -0.60 -12.69 21.25
C TRP A 11 -0.15 -12.36 19.83
N ARG A 12 -0.04 -13.37 18.95
CA ARG A 12 0.28 -13.17 17.54
C ARG A 12 -0.79 -12.33 16.85
N ALA A 13 -2.07 -12.65 17.03
CA ALA A 13 -3.17 -11.87 16.47
C ALA A 13 -3.13 -10.41 16.93
N SER A 14 -2.89 -10.16 18.22
CA SER A 14 -2.75 -8.79 18.75
C SER A 14 -1.56 -8.04 18.15
N MET A 15 -0.39 -8.68 17.99
CA MET A 15 0.76 -8.05 17.36
C MET A 15 0.53 -7.73 15.88
N LEU A 16 -0.21 -8.59 15.15
CA LEU A 16 -0.61 -8.33 13.78
C LEU A 16 -1.51 -7.10 13.68
N GLU A 17 -2.54 -7.03 14.51
CA GLU A 17 -3.44 -5.87 14.57
C GLU A 17 -2.69 -4.58 14.91
N ALA A 18 -1.78 -4.63 15.90
CA ALA A 18 -0.95 -3.48 16.26
C ALA A 18 -0.04 -3.02 15.10
N SER A 19 0.52 -3.95 14.33
CA SER A 19 1.34 -3.63 13.15
C SER A 19 0.53 -2.95 12.05
N ILE A 20 -0.65 -3.50 11.73
CA ILE A 20 -1.58 -2.94 10.74
C ILE A 20 -2.04 -1.54 11.18
N PHE A 21 -2.44 -1.39 12.44
CA PHE A 21 -2.88 -0.11 12.99
C PHE A 21 -1.77 0.94 12.93
N ARG A 22 -0.54 0.60 13.32
CA ARG A 22 0.61 1.51 13.25
C ARG A 22 0.89 1.97 11.82
N LYS A 23 0.83 1.08 10.83
CA LYS A 23 1.01 1.46 9.42
C LYS A 23 -0.09 2.41 8.94
N ARG A 24 -1.36 2.11 9.27
CA ARG A 24 -2.50 2.99 8.95
C ARG A 24 -2.37 4.36 9.62
N LEU A 25 -1.97 4.42 10.88
CA LEU A 25 -1.75 5.67 11.60
C LEU A 25 -0.66 6.54 10.95
N LEU A 26 0.46 5.93 10.54
CA LEU A 26 1.52 6.63 9.82
C LEU A 26 1.06 7.17 8.46
N ASN A 27 0.26 6.39 7.73
CA ASN A 27 -0.32 6.81 6.45
C ASN A 27 -1.33 7.97 6.64
N VAL A 28 -2.16 7.93 7.68
CA VAL A 28 -3.12 9.00 8.01
C VAL A 28 -2.43 10.29 8.47
N GLY A 29 -1.28 10.18 9.14
CA GLY A 29 -0.57 11.36 9.66
C GLY A 29 0.36 12.07 8.68
N ARG A 30 0.91 11.36 7.67
CA ARG A 30 2.03 11.88 6.86
C ARG A 30 1.85 11.81 5.35
N GLN A 31 0.91 11.01 4.85
CA GLN A 31 0.70 10.89 3.40
C GLN A 31 -0.33 11.90 2.89
N PRO A 32 -0.08 12.54 1.74
CA PRO A 32 -1.09 13.26 0.97
C PRO A 32 -2.29 12.37 0.66
N ALA A 33 -3.47 12.98 0.50
CA ALA A 33 -4.72 12.27 0.24
C ALA A 33 -4.61 11.26 -0.93
N LEU A 34 -3.93 11.65 -2.01
CA LEU A 34 -3.71 10.79 -3.18
C LEU A 34 -2.98 9.49 -2.83
N GLN A 35 -1.85 9.58 -2.14
CA GLN A 35 -1.06 8.41 -1.75
C GLN A 35 -1.81 7.54 -0.73
N ARG A 36 -2.50 8.18 0.22
CA ARG A 36 -3.29 7.48 1.23
C ARG A 36 -4.42 6.64 0.61
N VAL A 37 -5.17 7.21 -0.32
CA VAL A 37 -6.24 6.50 -1.04
C VAL A 37 -5.64 5.40 -1.91
N ALA A 38 -4.55 5.68 -2.64
CA ALA A 38 -3.88 4.66 -3.45
C ALA A 38 -3.41 3.47 -2.60
N HIS A 39 -2.86 3.74 -1.40
CA HIS A 39 -2.42 2.71 -0.45
C HIS A 39 -3.61 1.87 0.06
N LEU A 40 -4.72 2.51 0.42
CA LEU A 40 -5.94 1.80 0.86
C LEU A 40 -6.47 0.88 -0.25
N LEU A 41 -6.50 1.35 -1.49
CA LEU A 41 -6.93 0.54 -2.63
C LEU A 41 -6.00 -0.67 -2.87
N CYS A 42 -4.68 -0.49 -2.75
CA CYS A 42 -3.72 -1.59 -2.82
C CYS A 42 -3.96 -2.62 -1.70
N GLU A 43 -4.22 -2.16 -0.47
CA GLU A 43 -4.52 -3.05 0.65
C GLU A 43 -5.79 -3.88 0.41
N GLN A 44 -6.85 -3.28 -0.16
CA GLN A 44 -8.07 -4.00 -0.48
C GLN A 44 -7.87 -5.04 -1.59
N LEU A 45 -7.08 -4.74 -2.61
CA LEU A 45 -6.73 -5.71 -3.66
C LEU A 45 -5.96 -6.90 -3.05
N ALA A 46 -4.88 -6.62 -2.31
CA ALA A 46 -4.05 -7.66 -1.71
C ALA A 46 -4.84 -8.57 -0.77
N ARG A 47 -5.75 -8.01 0.05
CA ARG A 47 -6.60 -8.78 0.98
C ARG A 47 -7.57 -9.71 0.26
N ARG A 48 -8.10 -9.29 -0.87
CA ARG A 48 -9.03 -10.08 -1.67
C ARG A 48 -8.31 -11.18 -2.44
N GLU A 49 -7.15 -10.89 -2.99
CA GLU A 49 -6.32 -11.88 -3.67
C GLU A 49 -5.82 -12.96 -2.72
N ALA A 50 -5.46 -12.59 -1.48
CA ALA A 50 -5.10 -13.55 -0.44
C ALA A 50 -6.21 -14.56 -0.09
N VAL A 51 -7.46 -14.32 -0.52
CA VAL A 51 -8.57 -15.27 -0.39
C VAL A 51 -9.08 -15.79 -1.74
N GLY A 52 -8.29 -15.62 -2.81
CA GLY A 52 -8.59 -16.11 -4.16
C GLY A 52 -9.50 -15.20 -5.01
N LEU A 53 -9.81 -14.00 -4.55
CA LEU A 53 -10.66 -13.04 -5.27
C LEU A 53 -9.83 -12.06 -6.11
N ASN A 54 -9.46 -12.46 -7.33
CA ASN A 54 -8.54 -11.71 -8.20
C ASN A 54 -9.21 -10.63 -9.08
N SER A 55 -10.30 -10.00 -8.60
CA SER A 55 -11.04 -9.00 -9.37
C SER A 55 -10.42 -7.60 -9.27
N PRO A 56 -10.25 -6.86 -10.39
CA PRO A 56 -9.81 -5.46 -10.38
C PRO A 56 -10.85 -4.50 -9.80
N THR A 57 -12.08 -4.98 -9.59
CA THR A 57 -13.19 -4.18 -9.06
C THR A 57 -13.30 -4.38 -7.56
N ILE A 58 -13.14 -3.30 -6.80
CA ILE A 58 -13.29 -3.25 -5.35
C ILE A 58 -14.75 -2.84 -5.05
N PRO A 59 -15.51 -3.68 -4.30
CA PRO A 59 -16.91 -3.42 -3.99
C PRO A 59 -17.05 -2.45 -2.80
N LEU A 60 -16.37 -1.32 -2.86
CA LEU A 60 -16.46 -0.24 -1.88
C LEU A 60 -16.93 1.04 -2.56
N THR A 61 -17.62 1.88 -1.81
CA THR A 61 -18.01 3.21 -2.25
C THR A 61 -16.92 4.23 -1.94
N GLN A 62 -17.05 5.43 -2.52
CA GLN A 62 -16.21 6.57 -2.13
C GLN A 62 -16.45 7.03 -0.69
N MET A 63 -17.65 6.79 -0.14
CA MET A 63 -17.97 7.13 1.25
C MET A 63 -17.25 6.17 2.21
N ASP A 64 -17.23 4.87 1.92
CA ASP A 64 -16.46 3.90 2.71
C ASP A 64 -14.96 4.26 2.75
N LEU A 65 -14.42 4.75 1.63
CA LEU A 65 -13.04 5.24 1.56
C LEU A 65 -12.82 6.56 2.27
N ALA A 66 -13.81 7.45 2.29
CA ALA A 66 -13.74 8.70 3.03
C ALA A 66 -13.54 8.42 4.53
N ASP A 67 -14.38 7.53 5.06
CA ASP A 67 -14.34 7.12 6.46
C ASP A 67 -13.04 6.38 6.78
N ALA A 68 -12.63 5.43 5.94
CA ALA A 68 -11.40 4.67 6.14
C ALA A 68 -10.12 5.52 6.03
N ALA A 69 -10.12 6.54 5.18
CA ALA A 69 -8.96 7.43 4.98
C ALA A 69 -8.92 8.61 5.95
N GLY A 70 -10.00 8.85 6.70
CA GLY A 70 -10.18 10.07 7.49
C GLY A 70 -10.18 11.32 6.61
N LEU A 71 -10.80 11.24 5.42
CA LEU A 71 -10.87 12.31 4.44
C LEU A 71 -12.33 12.69 4.21
N SER A 72 -12.61 13.97 3.95
CA SER A 72 -13.96 14.34 3.53
C SER A 72 -14.28 13.80 2.14
N ILE A 73 -15.57 13.61 1.85
CA ILE A 73 -16.03 13.10 0.55
C ILE A 73 -15.57 13.98 -0.63
N VAL A 74 -15.38 15.28 -0.42
CA VAL A 74 -14.85 16.20 -1.44
C VAL A 74 -13.37 15.91 -1.73
N HIS A 75 -12.57 15.59 -0.71
CA HIS A 75 -11.18 15.19 -0.89
C HIS A 75 -11.06 13.83 -1.60
N ILE A 76 -11.94 12.89 -1.28
CA ILE A 76 -12.02 11.61 -2.00
C ILE A 76 -12.37 11.84 -3.47
N ASN A 77 -13.41 12.64 -3.77
CA ASN A 77 -13.79 12.92 -5.15
C ASN A 77 -12.63 13.54 -5.96
N ARG A 78 -11.93 14.54 -5.41
CA ARG A 78 -10.75 15.15 -6.07
C ARG A 78 -9.63 14.11 -6.28
N THR A 79 -9.39 13.26 -5.30
CA THR A 79 -8.40 12.18 -5.40
C THR A 79 -8.77 11.17 -6.49
N PHE A 80 -10.04 10.79 -6.59
CA PHE A 80 -10.55 9.90 -7.62
C PHE A 80 -10.48 10.51 -9.02
N GLN A 81 -10.75 11.81 -9.15
CA GLN A 81 -10.56 12.53 -10.40
C GLN A 81 -9.09 12.49 -10.84
N GLU A 82 -8.15 12.70 -9.91
CA GLU A 82 -6.73 12.63 -10.21
C GLU A 82 -6.29 11.22 -10.61
N LEU A 83 -6.70 10.19 -9.87
CA LEU A 83 -6.40 8.80 -10.23
C LEU A 83 -6.97 8.40 -11.59
N ARG A 84 -8.14 8.93 -11.97
CA ARG A 84 -8.71 8.75 -13.32
C ARG A 84 -7.92 9.52 -14.37
N ARG A 85 -7.50 10.75 -14.09
CA ARG A 85 -6.63 11.55 -14.98
C ARG A 85 -5.30 10.85 -15.26
N LEU A 86 -4.78 10.13 -14.27
CA LEU A 86 -3.57 9.32 -14.39
C LEU A 86 -3.82 7.96 -15.09
N ASN A 87 -5.05 7.64 -15.49
CA ASN A 87 -5.48 6.35 -16.05
C ASN A 87 -5.24 5.16 -15.10
N ILE A 88 -5.34 5.37 -13.79
CA ILE A 88 -5.18 4.32 -12.76
C ILE A 88 -6.53 3.70 -12.39
N LEU A 89 -7.59 4.53 -12.34
CA LEU A 89 -8.97 4.10 -12.09
C LEU A 89 -9.84 4.34 -13.32
N SER A 90 -10.85 3.49 -13.53
CA SER A 90 -11.90 3.76 -14.53
C SER A 90 -13.15 4.41 -13.92
N LYS A 91 -14.03 4.90 -14.79
CA LYS A 91 -15.35 5.44 -14.44
C LYS A 91 -16.41 4.36 -14.69
N GLU A 92 -16.42 3.29 -13.90
CA GLU A 92 -17.44 2.23 -14.01
C GLU A 92 -18.40 2.23 -12.82
N GLY A 93 -19.59 2.80 -13.01
CA GLY A 93 -20.70 2.69 -12.07
C GLY A 93 -20.39 3.13 -10.64
N ARG A 94 -20.90 2.35 -9.66
CA ARG A 94 -20.70 2.57 -8.22
C ARG A 94 -19.47 1.88 -7.64
N ALA A 95 -18.85 0.97 -8.41
CA ALA A 95 -17.71 0.19 -7.94
C ALA A 95 -16.39 0.83 -8.36
N ILE A 96 -15.32 0.53 -7.62
CA ILE A 96 -14.00 1.12 -7.88
C ILE A 96 -13.20 0.12 -8.69
N LYS A 97 -12.99 0.40 -9.98
CA LYS A 97 -12.19 -0.46 -10.85
C LYS A 97 -10.79 0.11 -11.04
N VAL A 98 -9.81 -0.67 -10.60
CA VAL A 98 -8.38 -0.40 -10.80
C VAL A 98 -7.96 -0.97 -12.16
N VAL A 99 -7.60 -0.09 -13.09
CA VAL A 99 -7.17 -0.49 -14.44
C VAL A 99 -5.66 -0.63 -14.55
N ASP A 100 -4.89 0.06 -13.72
CA ASP A 100 -3.44 -0.02 -13.67
C ASP A 100 -2.96 -0.23 -12.23
N ARG A 101 -2.66 -1.48 -11.91
CA ARG A 101 -2.28 -1.93 -10.57
C ARG A 101 -0.85 -1.52 -10.22
N GLU A 102 0.06 -1.56 -11.19
CA GLU A 102 1.47 -1.24 -10.98
C GLU A 102 1.65 0.24 -10.68
N ARG A 103 1.00 1.12 -11.45
CA ARG A 103 1.04 2.56 -11.20
C ARG A 103 0.34 2.94 -9.90
N LEU A 104 -0.73 2.24 -9.52
CA LEU A 104 -1.38 2.43 -8.22
C LEU A 104 -0.41 2.11 -7.07
N ALA A 105 0.27 0.97 -7.13
CA ALA A 105 1.21 0.53 -6.11
C ALA A 105 2.44 1.45 -6.02
N GLY A 106 2.98 1.89 -7.17
CA GLY A 106 4.07 2.86 -7.24
C GLY A 106 3.69 4.22 -6.63
N LEU A 107 2.50 4.74 -6.96
CA LEU A 107 1.98 5.99 -6.40
C LEU A 107 1.80 5.91 -4.87
N ALA A 108 1.41 4.74 -4.37
CA ALA A 108 1.22 4.49 -2.94
C ALA A 108 2.52 4.22 -2.17
N SER A 109 3.64 3.96 -2.87
CA SER A 109 4.82 3.30 -2.27
C SER A 109 4.40 2.07 -1.45
N PHE A 110 3.50 1.27 -2.00
CA PHE A 110 2.83 0.20 -1.27
C PHE A 110 3.79 -0.98 -1.01
N ASP A 111 3.95 -1.32 0.26
CA ASP A 111 4.58 -2.57 0.72
C ASP A 111 3.56 -3.32 1.58
N GLY A 112 3.13 -4.50 1.12
CA GLY A 112 2.15 -5.35 1.78
C GLY A 112 2.69 -6.23 2.91
N ASN A 113 3.99 -6.21 3.20
CA ASN A 113 4.64 -7.08 4.20
C ASN A 113 3.98 -7.00 5.59
N TYR A 114 3.49 -5.82 5.98
CA TYR A 114 2.83 -5.62 7.27
C TYR A 114 1.49 -6.34 7.41
N LEU A 115 0.88 -6.77 6.30
CA LEU A 115 -0.38 -7.50 6.29
C LEU A 115 -0.22 -8.96 6.74
N ASN A 116 1.03 -9.46 6.78
CA ASN A 116 1.39 -10.82 7.19
C ASN A 116 0.46 -11.89 6.61
N MET A 117 0.18 -11.77 5.32
CA MET A 117 -0.71 -12.68 4.60
C MET A 117 -0.04 -14.04 4.42
N PRO A 118 -0.79 -15.15 4.52
CA PRO A 118 -0.27 -16.46 4.15
C PRO A 118 0.19 -16.39 2.68
N GLN A 119 1.49 -16.56 2.47
CA GLN A 119 2.15 -16.40 1.16
C GLN A 119 1.60 -17.37 0.10
N LEU A 120 0.87 -18.41 0.52
CA LEU A 120 0.32 -19.44 -0.35
C LEU A 120 -0.77 -18.95 -1.33
N LEU A 121 -1.37 -17.77 -1.14
CA LEU A 121 -2.54 -17.34 -1.92
C LEU A 121 -2.35 -16.00 -2.68
N SER A 122 -1.28 -15.26 -2.42
CA SER A 122 -1.03 -13.98 -3.09
C SER A 122 0.19 -14.06 -4.00
N HIS A 123 -0.02 -13.91 -5.30
CA HIS A 123 1.06 -13.76 -6.28
C HIS A 123 1.62 -12.33 -6.33
N TRP A 124 1.17 -11.44 -5.42
CA TRP A 124 1.57 -10.04 -5.37
C TRP A 124 2.88 -9.87 -4.60
N GLN A 125 3.99 -9.99 -5.31
CA GLN A 125 5.31 -9.59 -4.83
C GLN A 125 5.61 -8.18 -5.35
N VAL A 126 5.19 -7.15 -4.60
CA VAL A 126 5.68 -5.80 -4.86
C VAL A 126 7.14 -5.76 -4.44
N LYS A 127 8.04 -5.85 -5.42
CA LYS A 127 9.49 -5.75 -5.20
C LYS A 127 9.83 -4.33 -4.75
N ILE A 128 10.56 -4.24 -3.65
CA ILE A 128 11.26 -3.02 -3.25
C ILE A 128 12.36 -2.82 -4.29
N GLU A 129 12.23 -1.83 -5.18
CA GLU A 129 13.44 -1.15 -5.61
C GLU A 129 13.98 -0.47 -4.36
N SER A 130 14.95 -1.14 -3.73
CA SER A 130 15.76 -0.53 -2.67
C SER A 130 16.28 0.77 -3.26
N THR A 131 15.97 1.87 -2.59
CA THR A 131 16.49 3.23 -2.77
C THR A 131 17.75 3.24 -3.63
N PRO A 132 17.86 4.08 -4.70
CA PRO A 132 19.11 4.15 -5.46
C PRO A 132 20.23 4.45 -4.47
N THR A 133 21.17 3.51 -4.37
CA THR A 133 22.41 3.69 -3.61
C THR A 133 22.96 5.04 -4.05
N PRO A 134 23.22 6.00 -3.15
CA PRO A 134 23.83 7.26 -3.57
C PRO A 134 25.13 6.88 -4.27
N ALA A 135 25.20 7.21 -5.56
CA ALA A 135 26.34 6.92 -6.41
C ALA A 135 27.60 7.26 -5.63
N LYS A 136 28.51 6.29 -5.48
CA LYS A 136 29.85 6.53 -4.94
C LYS A 136 30.42 7.71 -5.72
N ARG A 137 30.42 8.87 -5.07
CA ARG A 137 31.07 10.06 -5.59
C ARG A 137 32.54 9.68 -5.68
N ARG A 138 32.97 9.36 -6.90
CA ARG A 138 34.36 9.07 -7.24
C ARG A 138 35.12 10.34 -6.88
N ILE A 139 35.71 10.36 -5.69
CA ILE A 139 36.69 11.37 -5.32
C ILE A 139 37.83 11.13 -6.29
N ARG A 140 37.94 11.98 -7.32
CA ARG A 140 39.15 12.05 -8.14
C ARG A 140 40.25 12.48 -7.17
N SER A 141 41.19 11.60 -6.89
CA SER A 141 42.47 12.00 -6.33
C SER A 141 43.19 12.85 -7.38
N PRO A 142 43.53 14.11 -7.11
CA PRO A 142 44.51 14.82 -7.91
C PRO A 142 45.86 14.48 -7.29
N LEU A 143 46.62 13.56 -7.89
CA LEU A 143 48.07 13.44 -7.73
C LEU A 143 48.53 12.29 -8.63
N GLY A 144 48.66 12.62 -9.92
CA GLY A 144 49.36 11.85 -10.92
C GLY A 144 50.22 12.82 -11.72
N LEU A 145 51.22 13.40 -11.06
CA LEU A 145 52.34 14.09 -11.69
C LEU A 145 53.56 13.96 -10.77
N LEU A 146 54.70 13.59 -11.36
CA LEU A 146 56.06 13.49 -10.79
C LEU A 146 56.36 12.16 -10.06
N ILE A 147 56.83 11.14 -10.79
CA ILE A 147 58.24 10.83 -11.10
C ILE A 147 58.24 9.61 -12.05
#